data_AF-A0A1I7J2J7-F1
#
_entry.id   AF-A0A1I7J2J7-F1
#
_cell.length_a   1.000
_cell.length_b   1.000
_cell.length_c   1.000
_cell.angle_alpha   90.00
_cell.angle_beta   90.00
_cell.angle_gamma   90.00
#
_symmetry.space_group_name_H-M   'P 1'
#
loop_
_entity.id
_entity.type
_entity.pdbx_description
1 polymer ?
#
loop_
_entity_poly.entity_id
_entity_poly.type
_entity_poly.pdbx_seq_one_letter_code
_entity_poly.pdbx_strand_id
1 'polypeptide(L)' 'HQANGQGVPGTFPAIAGSKVATGPKEGHINIVMNGKSGTAMAPFKHLSDVDIASVITYQRNSFGNSTGDAVQPSEINQHR' A
#
# COMPACT_ATOMS: atom_id res chain seq x y z
N HIS A 1 -4.85 -8.95 0.84
CA HIS A 1 -5.08 -8.49 2.23
C HIS A 1 -6.52 -8.71 2.73
N GLN A 2 -7.35 -9.49 2.01
CA GLN A 2 -8.79 -9.66 2.30
C GLN A 2 -9.60 -8.35 2.24
N ALA A 3 -10.92 -8.48 2.12
CA ALA A 3 -11.82 -7.33 1.95
C ALA A 3 -11.79 -6.36 3.13
N ASN A 4 -11.55 -6.85 4.35
CA ASN A 4 -11.48 -6.06 5.58
C ASN A 4 -10.04 -5.61 5.96
N GLY A 5 -9.05 -5.86 5.09
CA GLY A 5 -7.66 -5.47 5.33
C GLY A 5 -6.93 -6.26 6.42
N GLN A 6 -7.52 -7.32 6.99
CA GLN A 6 -6.89 -8.11 8.06
C GLN A 6 -5.90 -9.18 7.56
N GLY A 7 -5.85 -9.42 6.25
CA GLY A 7 -4.96 -10.44 5.70
C GLY A 7 -5.37 -11.86 6.11
N VAL A 8 -4.39 -12.77 6.13
CA VAL A 8 -4.51 -14.17 6.54
C VAL A 8 -3.30 -14.48 7.43
N PRO A 9 -3.48 -14.78 8.73
CA PRO A 9 -2.37 -15.07 9.63
C PRO A 9 -1.40 -16.11 9.07
N GLY A 10 -0.10 -15.82 9.14
CA GLY A 10 0.96 -16.69 8.63
C GLY A 10 1.18 -16.66 7.11
N THR A 11 0.31 -16.02 6.33
CA THR A 11 0.44 -15.99 4.84
C THR A 11 0.40 -14.59 4.27
N PHE A 12 -0.62 -13.79 4.60
CA PHE A 12 -0.80 -12.44 4.08
C PHE A 12 -0.91 -11.45 5.25
N PRO A 13 0.01 -10.48 5.40
CA PRO A 13 -0.04 -9.55 6.51
C PRO A 13 -1.29 -8.65 6.45
N ALA A 14 -1.74 -8.17 7.59
CA ALA A 14 -2.78 -7.15 7.66
C ALA A 14 -2.26 -5.81 7.11
N ILE A 15 -3.15 -5.04 6.46
CA ILE A 15 -2.96 -3.61 6.19
C ILE A 15 -3.49 -2.78 7.37
N ALA A 16 -4.59 -3.23 7.97
CA ALA A 16 -5.17 -2.64 9.17
C ALA A 16 -4.13 -2.52 10.28
N GLY A 17 -3.88 -1.30 10.78
CA GLY A 17 -2.90 -1.00 11.83
C GLY A 17 -1.44 -1.29 11.47
N SER A 18 -1.13 -1.61 10.21
CA SER A 18 0.21 -2.04 9.82
C SER A 18 1.21 -0.90 9.81
N LYS A 19 2.46 -1.17 10.21
CA LYS A 19 3.55 -0.17 10.18
C LYS A 19 3.83 0.39 8.79
N VAL A 20 3.50 -0.36 7.73
CA VAL A 20 3.64 0.09 6.34
C VAL A 20 2.54 1.11 6.01
N ALA A 21 1.28 0.79 6.35
CA ALA A 21 0.16 1.69 6.07
C ALA A 21 0.18 2.94 6.94
N THR A 22 0.64 2.86 8.20
CA THR A 22 0.64 4.00 9.13
C THR A 22 1.98 4.74 9.22
N GLY A 23 3.04 4.20 8.61
CA GLY A 23 4.36 4.83 8.53
C GLY A 23 4.49 5.86 7.40
N PRO A 24 5.72 6.29 7.07
CA PRO A 24 5.98 7.20 5.96
C PRO A 24 5.42 6.69 4.62
N LYS A 25 4.85 7.59 3.80
CA LYS A 25 4.23 7.25 2.50
C LYS A 25 5.18 6.48 1.59
N GLU A 26 6.45 6.88 1.55
CA GLU A 26 7.49 6.28 0.73
C GLU A 26 7.63 4.77 0.92
N GLY A 27 7.58 4.30 2.17
CA GLY A 27 7.68 2.87 2.47
C GLY A 27 6.51 2.08 1.90
N HIS A 28 5.31 2.67 1.92
CA HIS A 28 4.12 2.05 1.34
C HIS A 28 4.17 2.06 -0.19
N ILE A 29 4.54 3.19 -0.79
CA ILE A 29 4.71 3.33 -2.24
C ILE A 29 5.73 2.33 -2.76
N ASN A 30 6.89 2.22 -2.12
CA ASN A 30 7.95 1.30 -2.53
C ASN A 30 7.48 -0.16 -2.54
N ILE A 31 6.71 -0.61 -1.53
CA ILE A 31 6.19 -1.98 -1.49
C ILE A 31 5.16 -2.24 -2.60
N VAL A 32 4.28 -1.29 -2.89
CA VAL A 32 3.29 -1.46 -3.98
C VAL A 32 3.98 -1.45 -5.34
N MET A 33 4.97 -0.56 -5.53
CA MET A 33 5.70 -0.42 -6.78
C MET A 33 6.63 -1.60 -7.04
N ASN A 34 7.37 -2.08 -6.05
CA ASN A 34 8.46 -3.04 -6.25
C ASN A 34 8.14 -4.43 -5.69
N GLY A 35 6.97 -4.60 -5.06
CA GLY A 35 6.63 -5.83 -4.36
C GLY A 35 7.53 -6.05 -3.13
N LYS A 36 7.62 -7.29 -2.68
CA LYS A 36 8.52 -7.67 -1.59
C LYS A 36 9.15 -9.03 -1.87
N SER A 37 10.46 -9.03 -2.16
CA SER A 37 11.26 -10.24 -2.39
C SER A 37 11.10 -11.26 -1.26
N GLY A 38 11.02 -12.54 -1.63
CA GLY A 38 10.80 -13.64 -0.68
C GLY A 38 9.36 -13.75 -0.15
N THR A 39 8.41 -13.03 -0.76
CA THR A 39 6.97 -13.14 -0.43
C THR A 39 6.13 -13.23 -1.70
N ALA A 40 4.82 -13.49 -1.55
CA ALA A 40 3.87 -13.48 -2.65
C ALA A 40 3.43 -12.07 -3.10
N MET A 41 3.97 -10.99 -2.50
CA MET A 41 3.62 -9.61 -2.88
C MET A 41 4.35 -9.21 -4.16
N ALA A 42 3.64 -9.34 -5.29
CA ALA A 42 4.12 -8.89 -6.60
C ALA A 42 4.14 -7.35 -6.73
N PRO A 43 4.96 -6.79 -7.61
CA PRO A 43 4.91 -5.37 -7.97
C PRO A 43 3.66 -5.04 -8.79
N PHE A 44 3.11 -3.84 -8.57
CA PHE A 44 1.90 -3.35 -9.26
C PHE A 44 2.17 -2.23 -10.28
N LYS A 45 3.41 -2.09 -10.77
CA LYS A 45 3.78 -1.05 -11.76
C LYS A 45 2.98 -1.10 -13.07
N HIS A 46 2.27 -2.18 -13.36
CA HIS A 46 1.42 -2.28 -14.55
C HIS A 46 0.12 -1.44 -14.44
N LEU A 47 -0.25 -1.00 -13.23
CA LEU A 47 -1.38 -0.10 -13.00
C LEU A 47 -0.99 1.37 -13.28
N SER A 48 -1.99 2.23 -13.44
CA SER A 48 -1.77 3.68 -13.62
C SER A 48 -1.28 4.35 -12.33
N ASP A 49 -0.60 5.49 -12.45
CA ASP A 49 -0.17 6.29 -11.29
C ASP A 49 -1.35 6.70 -10.41
N VAL A 50 -2.51 6.97 -11.03
CA VAL A 50 -3.75 7.33 -10.33
C VAL A 50 -4.30 6.16 -9.52
N ASP A 51 -4.33 4.96 -10.08
CA ASP A 51 -4.85 3.77 -9.38
C ASP A 51 -3.98 3.42 -8.18
N ILE A 52 -2.65 3.48 -8.35
CA ILE A 52 -1.70 3.19 -7.28
C ILE A 52 -1.81 4.25 -6.17
N ALA A 53 -1.85 5.53 -6.52
CA ALA A 53 -2.05 6.61 -5.55
C ALA A 53 -3.38 6.46 -4.78
N SER A 54 -4.47 6.11 -5.49
CA SER A 54 -5.79 5.92 -4.92
C SER A 54 -5.84 4.73 -3.96
N VAL A 55 -5.29 3.57 -4.34
CA VAL A 55 -5.32 2.38 -3.49
C VAL A 55 -4.47 2.56 -2.23
N ILE A 56 -3.31 3.21 -2.35
CA ILE A 56 -2.47 3.50 -1.18
C ILE A 56 -3.19 4.48 -0.26
N THR A 57 -3.76 5.57 -0.80
CA THR A 57 -4.53 6.55 -0.01
C THR A 57 -5.69 5.87 0.73
N TYR A 58 -6.44 5.00 0.04
CA TYR A 58 -7.52 4.23 0.65
C TYR A 58 -7.01 3.34 1.79
N GLN A 59 -5.94 2.58 1.58
CA GLN A 59 -5.36 1.69 2.58
C GLN A 59 -4.83 2.42 3.83
N ARG A 60 -4.29 3.63 3.64
CA ARG A 60 -3.78 4.49 4.72
C ARG A 60 -4.88 5.15 5.57
N ASN A 61 -6.10 5.27 5.04
CA ASN A 61 -7.23 5.93 5.71
C ASN A 61 -8.47 5.03 5.91
N SER A 62 -8.33 3.75 5.62
CA SER A 62 -9.38 2.73 5.82
C SER A 62 -8.89 1.63 6.75
N PHE A 63 -9.77 0.68 7.05
CA PHE A 63 -9.44 -0.44 7.94
C PHE A 63 -9.02 -0.02 9.36
N GLY A 64 -9.51 1.14 9.82
CA GLY A 64 -9.14 1.74 11.11
C GLY A 64 -7.81 2.52 11.08
N ASN A 65 -7.15 2.63 9.92
CA ASN A 65 -6.05 3.58 9.74
C ASN A 65 -6.61 4.99 9.52
N SER A 66 -5.92 6.01 10.02
CA SER A 66 -6.32 7.41 9.88
C SER A 66 -5.09 8.31 9.83
N THR A 67 -4.29 8.17 8.78
CA THR A 67 -3.09 9.00 8.58
C THR A 67 -3.44 10.45 8.22
N GLY A 68 -4.64 10.68 7.65
CA GLY A 68 -5.11 12.00 7.22
C GLY A 68 -4.40 12.51 5.96
N ASP A 69 -3.52 11.71 5.37
CA ASP A 69 -2.78 12.06 4.17
C ASP A 69 -3.37 11.43 2.91
N ALA A 70 -2.98 11.99 1.78
CA ALA A 70 -3.20 11.41 0.47
C ALA A 70 -1.85 11.22 -0.24
N VAL A 71 -1.78 10.18 -1.06
CA VAL A 71 -0.70 9.98 -2.04
C VAL A 71 -1.16 10.59 -3.35
N GLN A 72 -0.32 11.40 -3.96
CA GLN A 72 -0.56 12.00 -5.26
C GLN A 72 0.03 11.13 -6.39
N PRO A 73 -0.57 11.12 -7.60
CA PRO A 73 -0.01 10.40 -8.74
C PRO A 73 1.43 10.83 -9.07
N SER A 74 1.79 12.09 -8.85
CA SER A 74 3.16 12.60 -9.05
C SER A 74 4.18 11.94 -8.12
N GLU A 75 3.79 11.56 -6.89
CA GLU A 75 4.65 10.81 -5.97
C GLU A 75 4.89 9.40 -6.50
N ILE A 76 3.90 8.78 -7.14
CA ILE A 76 4.07 7.46 -7.80
C ILE A 76 4.98 7.56 -9.01
N ASN A 77 4.82 8.62 -9.81
CA ASN A 77 5.61 8.84 -11.01
C ASN A 77 7.12 8.89 -10.72
N GLN A 78 7.51 9.46 -9.57
CA GLN A 78 8.90 9.49 -9.10
C GLN A 78 9.51 8.10 -8.83
N HIS A 79 8.68 7.05 -8.74
CA HIS A 79 9.07 5.67 -8.42
C HIS A 79 9.03 4.71 -9.63
N ARG A 80 8.77 5.23 -10.83
CA ARG A 80 8.61 4.42 -12.05
C ARG A 80 9.90 3.71 -12.43
#